data_AF-A0A9W9W915-F1
#
_entry.id   AF-A0A9W9W915-F1
#
_cell.length_a   1.000
_cell.length_b   1.000
_cell.length_c   1.000
_cell.angle_alpha   90.00
_cell.angle_beta   90.00
_cell.angle_gamma   90.00
#
_symmetry.space_group_name_H-M   'P 1'
#
loop_
_entity.id
_entity.type
_entity.pdbx_description
1 polymer ?
#
loop_
_entity_poly.entity_id
_entity_poly.type
_entity_poly.pdbx_seq_one_letter_code
_entity_poly.pdbx_strand_id
1 'polypeptide(L)'
;MVMDCTPWHQVANVPFHIICVLLVIDTRPSLSMLPEAMTTLGLVASTYDTETMREAYSAACLLVLLHQQRRKDDIAILGEALSTQKTAQLEILSQPTPSAEEFNWLGALVADLPGLQRVDLDQFLNADMIDVPPFMGEST
;
A
#
# COMPACT_ATOMS: atom_id res chain seq x y z
N MET A 1 36.15 24.11 21.46
CA MET A 1 36.47 22.72 21.06
C MET A 1 35.58 22.40 19.88
N VAL A 2 36.18 22.30 18.69
CA VAL A 2 35.48 21.98 17.43
C VAL A 2 35.01 20.54 17.52
N MET A 3 33.70 20.33 17.46
CA MET A 3 33.09 18.99 17.44
C MET A 3 33.66 18.19 16.28
N ASP A 4 34.00 16.94 16.57
CA ASP A 4 34.63 15.98 15.68
C ASP A 4 33.80 15.76 14.41
N CYS A 5 34.05 16.57 13.39
CA CYS A 5 33.57 16.34 12.04
C CYS A 5 34.23 15.07 11.51
N THR A 6 33.65 13.90 11.76
CA THR A 6 33.99 12.70 11.00
C THR A 6 33.40 12.88 9.59
N PRO A 7 34.23 13.12 8.57
CA PRO A 7 33.75 13.45 7.22
C PRO A 7 32.87 12.32 6.62
N TRP A 8 33.05 11.10 7.14
CA TRP A 8 32.32 9.89 6.76
C TRP A 8 30.86 9.87 7.20
N HIS A 9 30.48 10.62 8.25
CA HIS A 9 29.10 10.72 8.69
C HIS A 9 28.21 11.39 7.63
N GLN A 10 28.74 12.37 6.90
CA GLN A 10 28.02 12.99 5.78
C GLN A 10 27.75 12.00 4.64
N VAL A 11 28.65 11.03 4.45
CA VAL A 11 28.53 9.98 3.42
C VAL A 11 27.37 9.03 3.74
N ALA A 12 27.07 8.81 5.02
CA ALA A 12 25.89 8.04 5.49
C ALA A 12 24.58 8.83 5.37
N ASN A 13 24.65 10.11 5.73
CA ASN A 13 23.47 10.95 5.90
C ASN A 13 22.69 11.14 4.61
N VAL A 14 23.38 11.38 3.49
CA VAL A 14 22.72 11.64 2.20
C VAL A 14 21.84 10.44 1.75
N PRO A 15 22.37 9.21 1.64
CA PRO A 15 21.55 8.06 1.27
C PRO A 15 20.47 7.73 2.31
N PHE A 16 20.75 7.87 3.60
CA PHE A 16 19.73 7.70 4.66
C PHE A 16 18.58 8.72 4.52
N HIS A 17 18.90 10.00 4.31
CA HIS A 17 17.90 11.04 4.10
C HIS A 17 17.08 10.82 2.83
N ILE A 18 17.71 10.35 1.74
CA ILE A 18 16.98 9.98 0.52
C ILE A 18 15.94 8.91 0.85
N ILE A 19 16.31 7.86 1.59
CA ILE A 19 15.36 6.81 2.03
C ILE A 19 14.21 7.40 2.83
N CYS A 20 14.51 8.25 3.83
CA CYS A 20 13.49 8.93 4.61
C CYS A 20 12.54 9.78 3.74
N VAL A 21 13.06 10.53 2.78
CA VAL A 21 12.26 11.35 1.87
C VAL A 21 11.40 10.49 0.95
N LEU A 22 11.93 9.39 0.40
CA LEU A 22 11.16 8.47 -0.44
C LEU A 22 9.98 7.85 0.31
N LEU A 23 10.19 7.51 1.59
CA LEU A 23 9.14 7.01 2.50
C LEU A 23 8.11 8.08 2.84
N VAL A 24 8.52 9.34 3.05
CA VAL A 24 7.61 10.47 3.33
C VAL A 24 6.76 10.83 2.10
N ILE A 25 7.34 10.78 0.90
CA ILE A 25 6.60 11.04 -0.35
C ILE A 25 5.52 9.97 -0.56
N ASP A 26 5.81 8.71 -0.21
CA ASP A 26 4.87 7.59 -0.18
C ASP A 26 4.09 7.32 -1.50
N THR A 27 4.67 7.72 -2.64
CA THR A 27 4.07 7.45 -3.96
C THR A 27 4.64 6.18 -4.59
N ARG A 28 3.92 5.57 -5.52
CA ARG A 28 4.42 4.38 -6.25
C ARG A 28 5.77 4.65 -6.95
N PRO A 29 5.99 5.80 -7.63
CA PRO A 29 7.28 6.11 -8.24
C PRO A 29 8.39 6.29 -7.19
N SER A 30 8.15 6.98 -6.07
CA SER A 30 9.17 7.15 -5.02
C SER A 30 9.56 5.83 -4.37
N LEU A 31 8.59 4.97 -4.06
CA LEU A 31 8.86 3.64 -3.50
C LEU A 31 9.56 2.70 -4.49
N SER A 32 9.43 2.92 -5.80
CA SER A 32 10.17 2.13 -6.80
C SER A 32 11.68 2.41 -6.79
N MET A 33 12.09 3.59 -6.30
CA MET A 33 13.50 3.97 -6.15
C MET A 33 14.11 3.50 -4.82
N LEU A 34 13.27 3.04 -3.88
CA LEU A 34 13.69 2.62 -2.55
C LEU A 34 14.71 1.46 -2.54
N PRO A 35 14.59 0.40 -3.38
CA PRO A 35 15.57 -0.69 -3.41
C PRO A 35 16.97 -0.23 -3.84
N GLU A 36 17.05 0.70 -4.78
CA GLU A 36 18.30 1.28 -5.26
C GLU A 36 18.95 2.14 -4.16
N ALA A 37 18.16 2.97 -3.47
CA ALA A 37 18.64 3.76 -2.34
C ALA A 37 19.14 2.88 -1.17
N MET A 38 18.42 1.81 -0.84
CA MET A 38 18.82 0.83 0.18
C MET A 38 20.12 0.11 -0.19
N THR A 39 20.29 -0.27 -1.46
CA THR A 39 21.53 -0.88 -1.97
C THR A 39 22.70 0.09 -1.86
N THR A 40 22.47 1.37 -2.20
CA THR A 40 23.48 2.42 -2.10
C THR A 40 23.93 2.64 -0.66
N LEU A 41 22.98 2.72 0.30
CA LEU A 41 23.31 2.83 1.72
C LEU A 41 24.07 1.59 2.21
N GLY A 42 23.69 0.39 1.76
CA GLY A 42 24.39 -0.86 2.09
C GLY A 42 25.83 -0.91 1.55
N LEU A 43 26.05 -0.43 0.33
CA LEU A 43 27.39 -0.34 -0.26
C LEU A 43 28.27 0.61 0.54
N VAL A 44 27.73 1.78 0.87
CA VAL A 44 28.42 2.78 1.71
C VAL A 44 28.72 2.20 3.10
N ALA A 45 27.80 1.44 3.69
CA ALA A 45 28.00 0.72 4.96
C ALA A 45 29.08 -0.35 4.90
N SER A 46 29.16 -1.10 3.81
CA SER A 46 30.21 -2.10 3.62
C SER A 46 31.59 -1.47 3.33
N THR A 47 31.61 -0.30 2.70
CA THR A 47 32.86 0.40 2.34
C THR A 47 33.43 1.15 3.55
N TYR A 48 32.56 1.71 4.38
CA TYR A 48 32.91 2.47 5.57
C TYR A 48 32.28 1.81 6.79
N ASP A 49 32.86 0.68 7.22
CA ASP A 49 32.42 -0.14 8.36
C ASP A 49 32.63 0.59 9.68
N THR A 50 31.77 1.58 9.93
CA THR A 50 31.70 2.36 11.15
C THR A 50 30.37 2.05 11.85
N GLU A 51 30.36 2.19 13.18
CA GLU A 51 29.16 1.96 13.98
C GLU A 51 27.97 2.80 13.49
N THR A 52 28.18 4.09 13.26
CA THR A 52 27.15 5.02 12.77
C THR A 52 26.56 4.58 11.42
N MET A 53 27.37 4.00 10.53
CA MET A 53 26.91 3.58 9.22
C MET A 53 26.08 2.28 9.29
N ARG A 54 26.49 1.33 10.15
CA ARG A 54 25.70 0.14 10.49
C ARG A 54 24.38 0.48 11.15
N GLU A 55 24.38 1.47 12.05
CA GLU A 55 23.17 1.98 12.70
C GLU A 55 22.24 2.63 11.69
N ALA A 56 22.75 3.49 10.81
CA ALA A 56 21.95 4.14 9.76
C ALA A 56 21.31 3.11 8.82
N TYR A 57 22.05 2.09 8.40
CA TYR A 57 21.51 1.00 7.58
C TYR A 57 20.43 0.19 8.31
N SER A 58 20.68 -0.16 9.58
CA SER A 58 19.72 -0.89 10.41
C SER A 58 18.43 -0.08 10.64
N ALA A 59 18.57 1.22 10.92
CA ALA A 59 17.46 2.14 11.06
C ALA A 59 16.66 2.27 9.76
N ALA A 60 17.33 2.39 8.61
CA ALA A 60 16.66 2.41 7.32
C ALA A 60 15.85 1.13 7.07
N CYS A 61 16.41 -0.05 7.32
CA CYS A 61 15.70 -1.32 7.24
C CYS A 61 14.45 -1.34 8.14
N LEU A 62 14.57 -0.87 9.38
CA LEU A 62 13.45 -0.79 10.32
C LEU A 62 12.35 0.16 9.82
N LEU A 63 12.72 1.35 9.31
CA LEU A 63 11.78 2.31 8.76
C LEU A 63 10.99 1.72 7.59
N VAL A 64 11.66 1.01 6.67
CA VAL A 64 11.00 0.35 5.54
C VAL A 64 10.03 -0.74 6.03
N LEU A 65 10.44 -1.53 7.02
CA LEU A 65 9.58 -2.58 7.61
C LEU A 65 8.35 -1.99 8.30
N LEU A 66 8.53 -0.93 9.10
CA LEU A 66 7.42 -0.24 9.77
C LEU A 66 6.46 0.38 8.76
N HIS A 67 6.98 0.95 7.68
CA HIS A 67 6.15 1.51 6.61
C HIS A 67 5.35 0.43 5.88
N GLN A 68 5.94 -0.73 5.66
CA GLN A 68 5.24 -1.89 5.11
C GLN A 68 4.14 -2.38 6.05
N GLN A 69 4.43 -2.49 7.35
CA GLN A 69 3.46 -2.95 8.34
C GLN A 69 2.26 -2.01 8.40
N ARG A 70 2.51 -0.70 8.49
CA ARG A 70 1.46 0.33 8.47
C ARG A 70 0.55 0.20 7.26
N ARG A 71 1.10 0.01 6.05
CA ARG A 71 0.30 -0.18 4.84
C ARG A 71 -0.57 -1.45 4.88
N LYS A 72 -0.07 -2.54 5.46
CA LYS A 72 -0.85 -3.78 5.62
C LYS A 72 -1.99 -3.58 6.61
N ASP A 73 -1.72 -2.90 7.72
CA ASP A 73 -2.72 -2.59 8.75
C ASP A 73 -3.82 -1.68 8.18
N ASP A 74 -3.44 -0.65 7.40
CA ASP A 74 -4.39 0.23 6.72
C ASP A 74 -5.30 -0.55 5.74
N ILE A 75 -4.72 -1.46 4.95
CA ILE A 75 -5.48 -2.35 4.06
C ILE A 75 -6.41 -3.27 4.85
N ALA A 76 -5.97 -3.80 6.00
CA ALA A 76 -6.78 -4.66 6.85
C ALA A 76 -8.00 -3.91 7.41
N ILE A 77 -7.80 -2.67 7.90
CA ILE A 77 -8.89 -1.80 8.38
C ILE A 77 -9.90 -1.50 7.27
N LEU A 78 -9.42 -1.21 6.05
CA LEU A 78 -10.30 -1.00 4.89
C LEU A 78 -11.10 -2.29 4.55
N GLY A 79 -10.46 -3.45 4.63
CA GLY A 79 -11.12 -4.74 4.42
C GLY A 79 -12.18 -5.06 5.48
N GLU A 80 -11.92 -4.73 6.75
CA GLU A 80 -12.88 -4.87 7.85
C GLU A 80 -14.10 -3.96 7.66
N ALA A 81 -13.88 -2.71 7.24
CA ALA A 81 -14.95 -1.78 6.95
C ALA A 81 -15.89 -2.31 5.84
N LEU A 82 -15.33 -2.87 4.76
CA LEU A 82 -16.11 -3.48 3.68
C LEU A 82 -16.87 -4.74 4.15
N SER A 83 -16.24 -5.57 4.98
CA SER A 83 -16.85 -6.79 5.52
C SER A 83 -18.04 -6.49 6.44
N THR A 84 -17.94 -5.42 7.24
CA THR A 84 -19.03 -4.92 8.09
C THR A 84 -20.23 -4.47 7.24
N GLN A 85 -19.98 -3.80 6.12
CA GLN A 85 -21.04 -3.37 5.20
C GLN A 85 -21.71 -4.56 4.48
N LYS A 86 -20.95 -5.59 4.07
CA LYS A 86 -21.52 -6.82 3.48
C LYS A 86 -22.45 -7.54 4.47
N THR A 87 -22.08 -7.56 5.75
CA THR A 87 -22.91 -8.13 6.82
C THR A 87 -24.20 -7.32 7.03
N ALA A 88 -24.13 -5.98 7.01
CA ALA A 88 -25.31 -5.13 7.08
C ALA A 88 -26.21 -5.24 5.83
N GLN A 89 -25.63 -5.40 4.62
CA GLN A 89 -26.40 -5.64 3.40
C GLN A 89 -27.12 -7.00 3.42
N LEU A 90 -26.53 -8.03 4.01
CA LEU A 90 -27.22 -9.32 4.20
C LEU A 90 -28.43 -9.22 5.14
N GLU A 91 -28.46 -8.26 6.07
CA GLU A 91 -29.66 -7.94 6.87
C GLU A 91 -30.68 -7.08 6.07
N ILE A 92 -30.21 -6.21 5.17
CA ILE A 92 -31.05 -5.35 4.31
C ILE A 92 -31.67 -6.13 3.13
N LEU A 93 -31.14 -7.29 2.72
CA LEU A 93 -31.67 -8.14 1.64
C LEU A 93 -33.10 -8.69 1.89
N SER A 94 -33.74 -8.29 3.00
CA SER A 94 -35.20 -8.37 3.18
C SER A 94 -35.98 -7.33 2.36
N GLN A 95 -35.31 -6.43 1.63
CA GLN A 95 -35.91 -5.44 0.73
C GLN A 95 -35.39 -5.55 -0.72
N PRO A 96 -36.20 -5.16 -1.71
CA PRO A 96 -35.95 -5.48 -3.11
C PRO A 96 -34.68 -4.77 -3.61
N THR A 97 -33.91 -5.53 -4.39
CA THR A 97 -32.63 -5.18 -5.03
C THR A 97 -32.54 -3.73 -5.49
N PRO A 98 -31.46 -2.99 -5.17
CA PRO A 98 -31.20 -1.69 -5.79
C PRO A 98 -31.04 -1.88 -7.30
N SER A 99 -31.86 -1.15 -8.07
CA SER A 99 -31.89 -1.17 -9.53
C SER A 99 -30.50 -0.87 -10.11
N ALA A 100 -30.14 -1.51 -11.23
CA ALA A 100 -28.90 -1.25 -11.98
C ALA A 100 -28.68 0.23 -12.33
N GLU A 101 -29.74 1.05 -12.33
CA GLU A 101 -29.67 2.50 -12.53
C GLU A 101 -28.95 3.24 -11.38
N GLU A 102 -29.00 2.69 -10.16
CA GLU A 102 -28.30 3.24 -9.00
C GLU A 102 -26.79 3.00 -9.04
N PHE A 103 -26.24 2.23 -9.99
CA PHE A 103 -24.79 2.08 -10.16
C PHE A 103 -24.24 2.94 -11.30
N ASN A 104 -25.11 3.61 -12.07
CA ASN A 104 -24.69 4.42 -13.22
C ASN A 104 -23.90 5.68 -12.81
N TRP A 105 -24.10 6.20 -11.59
CA TRP A 105 -23.31 7.31 -11.05
C TRP A 105 -21.87 6.92 -10.71
N LEU A 106 -21.60 5.65 -10.40
CA LEU A 106 -20.23 5.16 -10.17
C LEU A 106 -19.42 5.19 -11.46
N GLY A 107 -20.04 4.84 -12.59
CA GLY A 107 -19.40 4.91 -13.91
C GLY A 107 -18.96 6.33 -14.26
N ALA A 108 -19.80 7.33 -13.97
CA ALA A 108 -19.46 8.74 -14.15
C ALA A 108 -18.31 9.20 -13.23
N LEU A 109 -18.31 8.77 -11.96
CA LEU A 109 -17.26 9.13 -10.99
C LEU A 109 -15.90 8.50 -11.30
N VAL A 110 -15.89 7.25 -11.80
CA VAL A 110 -14.67 6.55 -12.23
C VAL A 110 -14.04 7.22 -13.46
N ALA A 111 -14.86 7.77 -14.37
CA ALA A 111 -14.37 8.51 -15.53
C ALA A 111 -13.61 9.80 -15.14
N ASP A 112 -14.01 10.44 -14.03
CA ASP A 112 -13.40 11.68 -13.54
C ASP A 112 -12.13 11.47 -12.70
N LEU A 113 -11.81 10.23 -12.30
CA LEU A 113 -10.62 9.93 -11.49
C LEU A 113 -9.57 9.12 -12.28
N PRO A 114 -8.53 9.77 -12.85
CA PRO A 114 -7.57 9.10 -13.74
C PRO A 114 -6.75 7.98 -13.06
N GLY A 115 -6.70 7.94 -11.72
CA GLY A 115 -6.04 6.87 -10.97
C GLY A 115 -6.83 5.55 -10.92
N LEU A 116 -8.16 5.59 -11.08
CA LEU A 116 -9.03 4.42 -10.99
C LEU A 116 -9.13 3.64 -12.30
N GLN A 117 -8.85 4.25 -13.47
CA GLN A 117 -8.84 3.55 -14.76
C GLN A 117 -7.83 2.39 -14.84
N ARG A 118 -6.81 2.37 -13.97
CA ARG A 118 -5.87 1.25 -13.87
C ARG A 118 -6.44 0.05 -13.11
N VAL A 119 -7.51 0.24 -12.35
CA VAL A 119 -8.22 -0.79 -11.60
C VAL A 119 -9.41 -1.20 -12.45
N ASP A 120 -9.42 -2.43 -12.96
CA ASP A 120 -10.51 -2.93 -13.80
C ASP A 120 -11.75 -3.21 -12.92
N LEU A 121 -12.53 -2.15 -12.66
CA LEU A 121 -13.71 -2.18 -11.78
C LEU A 121 -14.80 -3.13 -12.30
N ASP A 122 -14.92 -3.28 -13.62
CA ASP A 122 -15.88 -4.21 -14.22
C ASP A 122 -15.55 -5.66 -13.82
N GLN A 123 -14.27 -6.02 -13.76
CA GLN A 123 -13.85 -7.35 -13.31
C GLN A 123 -14.12 -7.56 -11.81
N PHE A 124 -13.97 -6.51 -10.99
CA PHE A 124 -14.23 -6.57 -9.56
C PHE A 124 -15.73 -6.72 -9.24
N LEU A 125 -16.61 -5.98 -9.92
CA LEU A 125 -18.06 -6.06 -9.72
C LEU A 125 -18.64 -7.39 -10.23
N ASN A 126 -18.12 -7.93 -11.33
CA ASN A 126 -18.55 -9.23 -11.85
C ASN A 126 -18.06 -10.42 -11.00
N ALA A 127 -16.94 -10.28 -10.28
CA ALA A 127 -16.40 -11.35 -9.45
C ALA A 127 -17.28 -11.70 -8.23
N ASP A 128 -17.96 -10.72 -7.62
CA ASP A 128 -18.85 -10.94 -6.47
C ASP A 128 -20.19 -11.61 -6.87
N MET A 129 -20.50 -11.67 -8.18
CA MET A 129 -21.72 -12.31 -8.71
C MET A 129 -21.52 -13.80 -9.07
N ILE A 130 -20.27 -14.30 -9.07
CA ILE A 130 -19.95 -15.69 -9.45
C ILE A 130 -20.05 -16.67 -8.26
N ASP A 131 -20.18 -16.18 -7.02
CA ASP A 131 -20.25 -17.05 -5.81
C ASP A 131 -21.68 -17.45 -5.40
N VAL A 132 -22.62 -17.46 -6.36
CA VAL A 132 -23.93 -18.11 -6.16
C VAL A 132 -23.77 -19.60 -6.48
N PRO A 133 -23.78 -20.52 -5.50
CA PRO A 133 -23.77 -21.94 -5.80
C PRO A 133 -25.03 -22.30 -6.60
N PRO A 134 -24.92 -23.17 -7.63
CA PRO A 134 -26.10 -23.59 -8.38
C PRO A 134 -27.03 -24.33 -7.43
N PHE A 135 -28.21 -23.74 -7.19
CA PHE A 135 -29.30 -24.36 -6.47
C PHE A 135 -29.74 -25.60 -7.25
N MET A 136 -29.19 -26.78 -6.89
CA MET A 136 -29.63 -28.06 -7.41
C MET A 136 -31.03 -28.35 -6.88
N GLY A 137 -32.03 -27.87 -7.61
CA GLY A 137 -33.40 -28.35 -7.59
C GLY A 137 -33.65 -29.17 -8.84
N GLU A 138 -33.26 -30.45 -8.85
CA GLU A 138 -33.79 -31.43 -9.80
C GLU A 138 -34.70 -32.39 -9.03
N SER A 139 -35.99 -32.09 -9.09
CA SER A 139 -37.08 -33.00 -8.78
C SER A 139 -37.41 -33.80 -10.04
N THR A 140 -37.25 -35.12 -10.02
CA THR A 140 -38.21 -36.07 -10.62
C THR A 140 -37.97 -37.47 -10.08
#